data_AF-A0A1R4KD59-F1
#
_entry.id   AF-A0A1R4KD59-F1
#
_cell.length_a   1.000
_cell.length_b   1.000
_cell.length_c   1.000
_cell.angle_alpha   90.00
_cell.angle_beta   90.00
_cell.angle_gamma   90.00
#
_symmetry.space_group_name_H-M   'P 1'
#
loop_
_entity.id
_entity.type
_entity.pdbx_description
1 polymer ?
#
loop_
_entity_poly.entity_id
_entity_poly.type
_entity_poly.pdbx_seq_one_letter_code
_entity_poly.pdbx_strand_id
1 'polypeptide(L)'
;MLILMGLPANDLPTTQYFEGFDKLAHCGFFFVFTVLLLLGFIVHSKGRASKIKTFIISLVVASILAFGTEGIQLYFSTGRMADWWDIFADYVGIGMALFGYLLLHQKRLGYE
;
A
#
# COMPACT_ATOMS: atom_id res chain seq x y z
N MET A 1 -2.16 3.51 -13.32
CA MET A 1 -1.49 3.51 -12.01
C MET A 1 -0.18 2.73 -12.08
N LEU A 2 -0.18 1.43 -12.40
CA LEU A 2 1.06 0.68 -12.71
C LEU A 2 1.90 1.35 -13.82
N ILE A 3 1.26 1.92 -14.84
CA ILE A 3 1.93 2.71 -15.90
C ILE A 3 2.56 4.00 -15.34
N LEU A 4 1.96 4.65 -14.34
CA LEU A 4 2.51 5.86 -13.72
C LEU A 4 3.70 5.54 -12.81
N MET A 5 3.65 4.42 -12.09
CA MET A 5 4.73 3.92 -11.22
C MET A 5 5.88 3.32 -12.05
N GLY A 6 5.63 2.91 -13.30
CA GLY A 6 6.64 2.32 -14.19
C GLY A 6 7.34 3.33 -15.09
N LEU A 7 6.88 4.59 -15.15
CA LEU A 7 7.50 5.63 -15.98
C LEU A 7 8.75 6.17 -15.27
N PRO A 8 9.90 6.24 -15.95
CA PRO A 8 11.06 6.93 -15.40
C PRO A 8 10.70 8.40 -15.21
N ALA A 9 11.07 8.96 -14.05
CA ALA A 9 10.76 10.36 -13.69
C ALA A 9 11.25 11.36 -14.75
N ASN A 10 12.23 10.97 -15.57
CA ASN A 10 12.83 11.76 -16.64
C ASN A 10 11.94 11.91 -17.89
N ASP A 11 10.96 11.02 -18.09
CA ASP A 11 10.06 11.01 -19.26
C ASP A 11 8.66 11.57 -18.93
N LEU A 12 8.45 12.06 -17.70
CA LEU A 12 7.23 12.77 -17.36
C LEU A 12 7.26 14.16 -18.03
N PRO A 13 6.12 14.63 -18.60
CA PRO A 13 6.03 15.99 -19.12
C PRO A 13 6.47 16.98 -18.05
N THR A 14 7.01 18.12 -18.46
CA THR A 14 7.66 19.19 -17.66
C THR A 14 6.77 19.88 -16.61
N THR A 15 5.73 19.21 -16.12
CA THR A 15 5.14 19.50 -14.82
C THR A 15 6.20 19.25 -13.74
N GLN A 16 6.57 20.32 -13.04
CA GLN A 16 7.52 20.32 -11.92
C GLN A 16 6.98 19.48 -10.74
N TYR A 17 6.94 18.16 -10.87
CA TYR A 17 6.73 17.30 -9.71
C TYR A 17 7.97 17.38 -8.83
N PHE A 18 7.75 17.47 -7.52
CA PHE A 18 8.86 17.46 -6.56
C PHE A 18 9.57 16.10 -6.61
N GLU A 19 10.88 16.13 -6.35
CA GLU A 19 11.69 14.91 -6.21
C GLU A 19 11.10 14.04 -5.09
N GLY A 20 10.57 12.87 -5.45
CA GLY A 20 9.86 11.98 -4.53
C GLY A 20 8.33 11.95 -4.65
N PHE A 21 7.74 12.62 -5.65
CA PHE A 21 6.30 12.47 -5.95
C PHE A 21 5.91 11.00 -6.21
N ASP A 22 6.77 10.26 -6.90
CA ASP A 22 6.59 8.85 -7.17
C ASP A 22 6.52 8.01 -5.87
N LYS A 23 7.41 8.29 -4.90
CA LYS A 23 7.40 7.68 -3.56
C LYS A 23 6.10 7.98 -2.81
N LEU A 24 5.60 9.22 -2.92
CA LEU A 24 4.32 9.58 -2.31
C LEU A 24 3.14 8.83 -2.98
N ALA A 25 3.17 8.67 -4.31
CA ALA A 25 2.17 7.91 -5.04
C ALA A 25 2.17 6.42 -4.65
N HIS A 26 3.36 5.83 -4.51
CA HIS A 26 3.59 4.49 -3.98
C HIS A 26 2.95 4.32 -2.59
N CYS A 27 3.32 5.18 -1.63
CA CYS A 27 2.73 5.20 -0.28
C CYS A 27 1.21 5.34 -0.30
N GLY A 28 0.68 6.30 -1.06
CA GLY A 28 -0.75 6.55 -1.17
C GLY A 28 -1.53 5.37 -1.77
N PHE A 29 -0.97 4.72 -2.79
CA PHE A 29 -1.56 3.54 -3.41
C PHE A 29 -1.66 2.38 -2.42
N PHE A 30 -0.56 2.05 -1.74
CA PHE A 30 -0.55 0.94 -0.78
C PHE A 30 -1.39 1.22 0.46
N PHE A 31 -1.49 2.48 0.88
CA PHE A 31 -2.42 2.90 1.92
C PHE A 31 -3.88 2.61 1.53
N VAL A 32 -4.34 3.16 0.40
CA VAL A 32 -5.73 2.98 -0.06
C VAL A 32 -6.04 1.52 -0.33
N PHE A 33 -5.12 0.80 -0.98
CA PHE A 33 -5.25 -0.63 -1.24
C PHE A 33 -5.43 -1.43 0.06
N THR A 34 -4.58 -1.19 1.06
CA THR A 34 -4.65 -1.90 2.34
C THR A 34 -5.93 -1.57 3.10
N VAL A 35 -6.38 -0.31 3.09
CA VAL A 35 -7.67 0.11 3.68
C VAL A 35 -8.84 -0.62 3.00
N LEU A 36 -8.88 -0.67 1.67
CA LEU A 36 -9.93 -1.37 0.93
C LEU A 36 -9.91 -2.87 1.21
N LEU A 37 -8.72 -3.47 1.31
CA LEU A 37 -8.55 -4.88 1.65
C LEU A 37 -9.11 -5.18 3.05
N LEU A 38 -8.78 -4.35 4.04
CA LEU A 38 -9.32 -4.44 5.39
C LEU A 38 -10.85 -4.28 5.43
N LEU A 39 -11.39 -3.31 4.69
CA LEU A 39 -12.83 -3.10 4.55
C LEU A 39 -13.52 -4.32 3.95
N GLY A 40 -12.95 -4.90 2.89
CA GLY A 40 -13.43 -6.13 2.26
C GLY A 40 -13.51 -7.29 3.25
N PHE A 41 -12.47 -7.48 4.08
CA PHE A 41 -12.49 -8.51 5.13
C PHE A 41 -13.57 -8.26 6.19
N ILE A 42 -13.75 -7.01 6.64
CA ILE A 42 -14.78 -6.66 7.61
C ILE A 42 -16.18 -6.96 7.07
N VAL A 43 -16.46 -6.54 5.83
CA VAL A 43 -17.76 -6.74 5.16
C VAL A 43 -18.02 -8.22 4.92
N HIS A 44 -17.05 -8.94 4.34
CA HIS A 44 -17.19 -10.36 4.01
C HIS A 44 -17.41 -11.22 5.27
N SER A 45 -16.73 -10.89 6.35
CA SER A 45 -16.85 -11.65 7.59
C SER A 45 -18.08 -11.29 8.44
N LYS A 46 -18.91 -10.32 8.01
CA LYS A 46 -20.03 -9.78 8.80
C LYS A 46 -19.59 -9.36 10.22
N GLY A 47 -18.34 -8.91 10.37
CA GLY A 47 -17.75 -8.55 11.66
C GLY A 47 -17.36 -9.71 12.59
N ARG A 48 -17.39 -10.99 12.14
CA ARG A 48 -17.00 -12.15 12.96
C ARG A 48 -15.53 -12.58 12.83
N ALA A 49 -14.76 -11.91 11.96
CA ALA A 49 -13.36 -12.25 11.74
C ALA A 49 -12.53 -11.89 12.96
N SER A 50 -11.60 -12.78 13.30
CA SER A 50 -10.56 -12.45 14.28
C SER A 50 -9.74 -11.25 13.77
N LYS A 51 -9.66 -10.20 14.59
CA LYS A 51 -8.93 -8.97 14.27
C LYS A 51 -7.47 -9.25 13.90
N ILE A 52 -6.84 -10.17 14.62
CA ILE A 52 -5.46 -10.61 14.39
C ILE A 52 -5.34 -11.31 13.04
N LYS A 53 -6.31 -12.17 12.70
CA LYS A 53 -6.31 -12.87 11.41
C LYS A 53 -6.45 -11.89 10.25
N THR A 54 -7.38 -10.94 10.33
CA THR A 54 -7.55 -9.90 9.31
C THR A 54 -6.29 -9.04 9.18
N PHE A 55 -5.68 -8.64 10.30
CA PHE A 55 -4.43 -7.89 10.30
C PHE A 55 -3.30 -8.64 9.60
N ILE A 56 -3.04 -9.90 9.97
CA ILE A 56 -1.94 -10.69 9.41
C ILE A 56 -2.16 -10.96 7.92
N ILE A 57 -3.38 -11.33 7.51
CA ILE A 57 -3.67 -11.61 6.11
C ILE A 57 -3.52 -10.34 5.27
N SER A 58 -4.05 -9.20 5.74
CA SER A 58 -3.90 -7.93 5.03
C SER A 58 -2.44 -7.52 4.89
N LEU A 59 -1.62 -7.69 5.94
CA LEU A 59 -0.18 -7.42 5.89
C LEU A 59 0.54 -8.30 4.87
N VAL A 60 0.26 -9.61 4.86
CA VAL A 60 0.89 -10.57 3.94
C VAL A 60 0.51 -10.27 2.50
N VAL A 61 -0.78 -10.07 2.21
CA VAL A 61 -1.26 -9.77 0.85
C VAL A 61 -0.69 -8.46 0.34
N ALA A 62 -0.68 -7.41 1.16
CA ALA A 62 -0.11 -6.12 0.78
C ALA A 62 1.41 -6.20 0.58
N SER A 63 2.13 -6.95 1.42
CA SER A 63 3.58 -7.17 1.27
C SER A 63 3.91 -7.91 -0.03
N ILE A 64 3.15 -8.96 -0.37
CA ILE A 64 3.34 -9.69 -1.64
C ILE A 64 3.15 -8.74 -2.82
N LEU A 65 2.14 -7.86 -2.76
CA LEU A 65 1.91 -6.89 -3.82
C LEU A 65 3.04 -5.86 -3.92
N ALA A 66 3.57 -5.36 -2.80
CA ALA A 66 4.70 -4.41 -2.76
C ALA A 66 5.97 -5.00 -3.40
N PHE A 67 6.37 -6.21 -2.99
CA PHE A 67 7.50 -6.89 -3.62
C PHE A 67 7.22 -7.26 -5.09
N GLY A 68 5.97 -7.59 -5.41
CA GLY A 68 5.55 -7.88 -6.77
C GLY A 68 5.67 -6.68 -7.70
N THR A 69 5.27 -5.48 -7.25
CA THR A 69 5.37 -4.25 -8.04
C THR A 69 6.81 -3.85 -8.30
N GLU A 70 7.69 -4.01 -7.30
CA GLU A 70 9.14 -3.80 -7.46
C GLU A 70 9.78 -4.79 -8.43
N GLY A 71 9.43 -6.08 -8.32
CA GLY A 71 9.89 -7.10 -9.25
C GLY A 71 9.46 -6.75 -10.68
N ILE A 72 8.21 -6.35 -10.88
CA ILE A 72 7.71 -5.93 -12.20
C ILE A 72 8.47 -4.70 -12.70
N GLN A 73 8.74 -3.69 -11.85
CA GLN A 73 9.53 -2.52 -12.23
C GLN A 73 10.96 -2.91 -12.66
N LEU A 74 11.62 -3.83 -11.95
CA LEU A 74 12.94 -4.33 -12.32
C LEU A 74 12.99 -5.03 -13.68
N TYR A 75 11.98 -5.84 -14.01
CA TYR A 75 11.97 -6.62 -15.25
C TYR A 75 11.40 -5.86 -16.45
N PHE A 76 10.45 -4.95 -16.25
CA PHE A 76 9.75 -4.25 -17.34
C PHE A 76 10.21 -2.80 -17.53
N SER A 77 10.84 -2.15 -16.56
CA SER A 77 11.28 -0.76 -16.68
C SER A 77 12.77 -0.71 -17.08
N THR A 78 13.02 -0.63 -18.39
CA THR A 78 14.37 -0.45 -18.96
C THR A 78 14.93 0.94 -18.60
N GLY A 79 15.48 1.10 -17.39
CA GLY A 79 16.12 2.34 -16.94
C GLY A 79 15.88 2.76 -15.49
N ARG A 80 15.01 2.06 -14.75
CA ARG A 80 14.74 2.33 -13.34
C ARG A 80 15.31 1.19 -12.49
N MET A 81 16.30 1.49 -11.66
CA MET A 81 16.79 0.54 -10.66
C MET A 81 15.76 0.47 -9.54
N ALA A 82 15.42 -0.73 -9.04
CA ALA A 82 14.61 -0.83 -7.82
C ALA A 82 15.28 -0.01 -6.72
N ASP A 83 14.55 0.96 -6.20
CA ASP A 83 15.01 1.78 -5.10
C ASP A 83 14.39 1.21 -3.81
N TRP A 84 15.23 0.89 -2.84
CA TRP A 84 14.76 0.46 -1.52
C TRP A 84 13.84 1.49 -0.86
N TRP A 85 13.92 2.76 -1.30
CA TRP A 85 13.01 3.82 -0.87
C TRP A 85 11.57 3.66 -1.35
N ASP A 86 11.33 2.98 -2.47
CA ASP A 86 9.98 2.73 -2.99
C ASP A 86 9.30 1.62 -2.18
N ILE A 87 10.03 0.54 -1.88
CA ILE A 87 9.62 -0.47 -0.89
C ILE A 87 9.31 0.17 0.46
N PHE A 88 10.19 1.06 0.93
CA PHE A 88 9.96 1.76 2.19
C PHE A 88 8.67 2.59 2.15
N ALA A 89 8.43 3.33 1.07
CA ALA A 89 7.22 4.11 0.90
C ALA A 89 5.96 3.23 0.87
N ASP A 90 6.01 2.08 0.20
CA ASP A 90 4.93 1.09 0.19
C ASP A 90 4.60 0.61 1.60
N TYR A 91 5.64 0.24 2.37
CA TYR A 91 5.48 -0.23 3.76
C TYR A 91 4.97 0.87 4.70
N VAL A 92 5.32 2.14 4.49
CA VAL A 92 4.74 3.26 5.23
C VAL A 92 3.23 3.34 4.97
N GLY A 93 2.79 3.22 3.71
CA GLY A 93 1.37 3.20 3.35
C GLY A 93 0.61 2.03 3.99
N ILE A 94 1.16 0.82 3.91
CA ILE A 94 0.61 -0.38 4.56
C ILE A 94 0.49 -0.17 6.07
N GLY A 95 1.56 0.33 6.70
CA GLY A 95 1.62 0.61 8.14
C GLY A 95 0.57 1.62 8.59
N MET A 96 0.40 2.72 7.85
CA MET A 96 -0.63 3.73 8.13
C MET A 96 -2.03 3.13 8.10
N ALA A 97 -2.34 2.27 7.13
CA ALA A 97 -3.64 1.62 7.01
C ALA A 97 -3.91 0.65 8.17
N LEU A 98 -2.93 -0.17 8.51
CA LEU A 98 -3.00 -1.13 9.61
C LEU A 98 -3.10 -0.43 10.98
N PHE A 99 -2.36 0.66 11.18
CA PHE A 99 -2.46 1.48 12.38
C PHE A 99 -3.85 2.11 12.52
N GLY A 100 -4.39 2.65 11.41
CA GLY A 100 -5.77 3.14 11.37
C GLY A 100 -6.81 2.07 11.74
N TYR A 101 -6.62 0.84 11.26
CA TYR A 101 -7.46 -0.30 11.64
C TYR A 101 -7.40 -0.61 13.14
N LEU A 102 -6.21 -0.59 13.75
CA LEU A 102 -6.05 -0.80 15.19
C LEU A 102 -6.79 0.27 16.00
N LEU A 103 -6.64 1.55 15.64
CA LEU A 103 -7.31 2.66 16.33
C LEU A 103 -8.84 2.60 16.21
N LEU A 104 -9.36 2.36 15.01
CA LEU A 104 -10.80 2.41 14.75
C LEU A 104 -11.53 1.15 15.23
N HIS A 105 -10.88 -0.01 15.23
CA HIS A 105 -11.51 -1.26 15.64
C HIS A 105 -11.53 -1.47 17.18
N GLN A 106 -10.81 -0.67 17.96
CA GLN A 106 -10.93 -0.67 19.42
C GLN A 106 -12.24 -0.02 19.91
N LYS A 107 -12.78 0.97 19.18
CA LYS A 107 -14.00 1.70 19.59
C LYS A 107 -15.30 0.90 19.55
N ARG A 108 -15.31 -0.33 19.01
CA ARG A 108 -16.49 -1.23 19.00
C ARG A 108 -16.64 -2.11 20.24
N LEU A 109 -15.77 -1.99 21.25
CA LEU A 109 -15.78 -2.82 22.46
C LEU A 109 -16.37 -2.12 23.71
N GLY A 110 -17.09 -1.00 23.56
CA GLY A 110 -17.53 -0.18 24.69
C GLY A 110 -18.97 0.30 24.63
N TYR A 111 -19.92 -0.57 24.29
CA TYR A 111 -21.34 -0.34 24.55
C TYR A 111 -21.92 -1.63 25.14
N GLU A 112 -21.75 -1.78 26.46
CA GLU A 112 -22.57 -2.63 27.33
C GLU A 112 -23.74 -1.78 27.84
#